data_AF-A0A1G1D5A9-F1
#
_entry.id   AF-A0A1G1D5A9-F1
#
_cell.length_a   1.000
_cell.length_b   1.000
_cell.length_c   1.000
_cell.angle_alpha   90.00
_cell.angle_beta   90.00
_cell.angle_gamma   90.00
#
_symmetry.space_group_name_H-M   'P 1'
#
loop_
_entity.id
_entity.type
_entity.pdbx_description
1 polymer ?
#
loop_
_entity_poly.entity_id
_entity_poly.type
_entity_poly.pdbx_seq_one_letter_code
_entity_poly.pdbx_strand_id
1 'polypeptide(L)'
;MAEMEGIRSHIRSLNGEEFVSSLTTICDDLQKQHNILTFGFIIYDETTPQYRKLLRDKDYWEALDRISGDKLMVFALSDKVDSRWEGNNTLEFMTAFSSSRSSKTKSYSHLLNEVFDDEVLLVYPSVLFFQVFEGNIYNYRLVPLHRGTVEENFAAVQKLFESIAKVLDQIAPENYQNCREVFELVKDDLLSQKYTMYILKGPKVLADFIGVVRNLLFFA
;
A
#
# COMPACT_ATOMS: atom_id res chain seq x y z
N MET A 1 14.32 15.65 11.13
CA MET A 1 14.38 14.39 11.92
C MET A 1 13.37 14.36 13.06
N ALA A 2 13.33 15.33 13.99
CA ALA A 2 12.36 15.31 15.10
C ALA A 2 10.88 15.37 14.67
N GLU A 3 10.57 16.08 13.59
CA GLU A 3 9.20 16.26 13.08
C GLU A 3 8.63 15.00 12.42
N MET A 4 9.45 14.31 11.60
CA MET A 4 9.13 12.98 11.05
C MET A 4 8.87 11.94 12.14
N GLU A 5 9.63 11.99 13.23
CA GLU A 5 9.45 11.07 14.35
C GLU A 5 8.16 11.36 15.11
N GLY A 6 7.71 12.62 15.14
CA GLY A 6 6.39 13.01 15.62
C GLY A 6 5.26 12.43 14.76
N ILE A 7 5.35 12.55 13.44
CA ILE A 7 4.37 11.99 12.49
C ILE A 7 4.34 10.45 12.59
N ARG A 8 5.51 9.80 12.62
CA ARG A 8 5.62 8.35 12.82
C ARG A 8 5.02 7.90 14.15
N SER A 9 5.23 8.68 15.23
CA SER A 9 4.62 8.41 16.53
C SER A 9 3.10 8.56 16.50
N HIS A 10 2.60 9.59 15.82
CA HIS A 10 1.16 9.80 15.64
C HIS A 10 0.52 8.65 14.88
N ILE A 11 1.06 8.27 13.72
CA ILE A 11 0.56 7.15 12.91
C ILE A 11 0.55 5.84 13.72
N ARG A 12 1.62 5.57 14.49
CA ARG A 12 1.71 4.37 15.34
C ARG A 12 0.70 4.33 16.48
N SER A 13 0.12 5.49 16.84
CA SER A 13 -0.91 5.58 17.88
C SER A 13 -2.32 5.32 17.36
N LEU A 14 -2.53 5.41 16.04
CA LEU A 14 -3.82 5.18 15.40
C LEU A 14 -4.14 3.69 15.35
N ASN A 15 -5.41 3.35 15.61
CA ASN A 15 -5.92 2.03 15.26
C ASN A 15 -6.20 1.94 13.73
N GLY A 16 -6.58 0.75 13.24
CA GLY A 16 -6.77 0.53 11.81
C GLY A 16 -7.82 1.45 11.16
N GLU A 17 -8.97 1.64 11.83
CA GLU A 17 -10.06 2.49 11.33
C GLU A 17 -9.68 3.98 11.36
N GLU A 18 -9.02 4.41 12.45
CA GLU A 18 -8.49 5.77 12.60
C GLU A 18 -7.42 6.08 11.55
N PHE A 19 -6.55 5.11 11.25
CA PHE A 19 -5.53 5.25 10.22
C PHE A 19 -6.17 5.39 8.83
N VAL A 20 -7.13 4.53 8.49
CA VAL A 20 -7.82 4.57 7.19
C VAL A 20 -8.57 5.89 7.00
N SER A 21 -9.30 6.35 8.01
CA SER A 21 -10.04 7.62 7.94
C SER A 21 -9.14 8.86 7.87
N SER A 22 -7.92 8.77 8.43
CA SER A 22 -6.95 9.87 8.41
C SER A 22 -5.93 9.78 7.28
N LEU A 23 -5.96 8.71 6.48
CA LEU A 23 -4.90 8.36 5.52
C LEU A 23 -4.64 9.48 4.51
N THR A 24 -5.70 10.01 3.90
CA THR A 24 -5.55 11.04 2.88
C THR A 24 -4.99 12.34 3.45
N THR A 25 -5.43 12.74 4.65
CA THR A 25 -4.88 13.89 5.38
C THR A 25 -3.41 13.70 5.69
N ILE A 26 -3.02 12.54 6.23
CA ILE A 26 -1.63 12.21 6.54
C ILE A 26 -0.77 12.31 5.27
N CYS A 27 -1.22 11.73 4.17
CA CYS A 27 -0.51 11.78 2.91
C CYS A 27 -0.40 13.21 2.36
N ASP A 28 -1.48 13.99 2.38
CA ASP A 28 -1.49 15.39 1.94
C ASP A 28 -0.48 16.24 2.73
N ASP A 29 -0.42 16.06 4.05
CA ASP A 29 0.53 16.75 4.92
C ASP A 29 1.97 16.33 4.60
N LEU A 30 2.20 15.04 4.39
CA LEU A 30 3.50 14.50 3.99
C LEU A 30 3.98 15.05 2.64
N GLN A 31 3.08 15.21 1.66
CA GLN A 31 3.43 15.84 0.39
C GLN A 31 3.84 17.31 0.58
N LYS A 32 3.06 18.08 1.33
CA LYS A 32 3.24 19.54 1.49
C LYS A 32 4.42 19.90 2.37
N GLN A 33 4.65 19.15 3.45
CA GLN A 33 5.66 19.48 4.46
C GLN A 33 7.00 18.78 4.19
N HIS A 34 6.99 17.65 3.49
CA HIS A 34 8.17 16.79 3.37
C HIS A 34 8.51 16.38 1.93
N ASN A 35 7.83 16.96 0.93
CA ASN A 35 8.08 16.70 -0.49
C ASN A 35 7.96 15.20 -0.86
N ILE A 36 7.14 14.44 -0.12
CA ILE A 36 6.79 13.08 -0.53
C ILE A 36 6.04 13.17 -1.86
N LEU A 37 6.43 12.39 -2.86
CA LEU A 37 5.83 12.42 -4.19
C LEU A 37 4.91 11.22 -4.45
N THR A 38 5.16 10.10 -3.78
CA THR A 38 4.42 8.85 -3.98
C THR A 38 4.35 8.06 -2.68
N PHE A 39 3.28 7.27 -2.56
CA PHE A 39 3.02 6.45 -1.38
C PHE A 39 2.93 4.97 -1.77
N GLY A 40 3.27 4.11 -0.81
CA GLY A 40 3.23 2.67 -0.96
C GLY A 40 2.65 1.96 0.25
N PHE A 41 1.88 0.90 0.03
CA PHE A 41 1.48 -0.07 1.04
C PHE A 41 2.09 -1.42 0.72
N ILE A 42 2.87 -1.99 1.64
CA ILE A 42 3.18 -3.41 1.64
C ILE A 42 2.03 -4.13 2.35
N ILE A 43 1.24 -4.88 1.59
CA ILE A 43 0.07 -5.60 2.08
C ILE A 43 0.42 -7.08 2.22
N TYR A 44 0.26 -7.60 3.42
CA TYR A 44 0.56 -8.99 3.77
C TYR A 44 -0.49 -9.54 4.73
N ASP A 45 -0.50 -10.85 4.93
CA ASP A 45 -1.50 -11.57 5.72
C ASP A 45 -0.85 -12.67 6.57
N GLU A 46 -1.67 -13.48 7.25
CA GLU A 46 -1.21 -14.66 7.99
C GLU A 46 -0.61 -15.76 7.10
N THR A 47 -0.95 -15.78 5.80
CA THR A 47 -0.44 -16.77 4.84
C THR A 47 0.96 -16.44 4.32
N THR A 48 1.53 -15.30 4.73
CA THR A 48 2.84 -14.78 4.28
C THR A 48 3.80 -14.56 5.47
N PRO A 49 4.16 -15.61 6.23
CA PRO A 49 4.95 -15.48 7.46
C PRO A 49 6.35 -14.90 7.24
N GLN A 50 6.94 -15.08 6.07
CA GLN A 50 8.24 -14.50 5.72
C GLN A 50 8.17 -12.97 5.65
N TYR A 51 7.08 -12.40 5.12
CA TYR A 51 6.86 -10.95 5.12
C TYR A 51 6.58 -10.42 6.52
N ARG A 52 5.83 -11.18 7.34
CA ARG A 52 5.65 -10.83 8.75
C ARG A 52 6.97 -10.76 9.51
N LYS A 53 7.89 -11.69 9.25
CA LYS A 53 9.22 -11.68 9.87
C LYS A 53 10.05 -10.50 9.34
N LEU A 54 10.11 -10.34 8.03
CA LEU A 54 10.85 -9.25 7.35
C LEU A 54 10.43 -7.87 7.86
N LEU A 55 9.13 -7.60 7.95
CA LEU A 55 8.60 -6.27 8.31
C LEU A 55 8.63 -5.99 9.82
N ARG A 56 8.83 -7.02 10.66
CA ARG A 56 9.03 -6.85 12.11
C ARG A 56 10.49 -6.71 12.50
N ASP A 57 11.38 -7.21 11.66
CA ASP A 57 12.81 -7.11 11.87
C ASP A 57 13.27 -5.69 11.53
N LYS A 58 13.88 -5.04 12.53
CA LYS A 58 14.26 -3.64 12.46
C LYS A 58 15.31 -3.39 11.39
N ASP A 59 16.27 -4.31 11.22
CA ASP A 59 17.40 -4.11 10.32
C ASP A 59 16.92 -4.16 8.86
N TYR A 60 16.02 -5.09 8.55
CA TYR A 60 15.37 -5.16 7.24
C TYR A 60 14.49 -3.94 6.97
N TRP A 61 13.69 -3.50 7.95
CA TRP A 61 12.83 -2.33 7.80
C TRP A 61 13.65 -1.04 7.57
N GLU A 62 14.69 -0.80 8.36
CA GLU A 62 15.57 0.36 8.20
C GLU A 62 16.31 0.35 6.86
N ALA A 63 16.69 -0.84 6.36
CA ALA A 63 17.28 -0.97 5.04
C ALA A 63 16.27 -0.58 3.94
N LEU A 64 15.03 -1.04 4.02
CA LEU A 64 13.97 -0.66 3.06
C LEU A 64 13.62 0.83 3.12
N ASP A 65 13.54 1.41 4.33
CA ASP A 65 13.27 2.85 4.53
C ASP A 65 14.38 3.69 3.86
N ARG A 66 15.65 3.34 4.10
CA ARG A 66 16.79 4.02 3.48
C ARG A 66 16.76 3.95 1.95
N ILE A 67 16.36 2.79 1.41
CA ILE A 67 16.34 2.53 -0.04
C ILE A 67 15.16 3.23 -0.71
N SER A 68 14.05 3.39 -0.01
CA SER A 68 12.87 4.13 -0.50
C SER A 68 13.18 5.62 -0.71
N GLY A 69 14.22 6.14 -0.05
CA GLY A 69 14.65 7.53 -0.20
C GLY A 69 13.70 8.51 0.50
N ASP A 70 13.80 9.79 0.13
CA ASP A 70 13.07 10.88 0.78
C ASP A 70 11.77 11.30 0.08
N LYS A 71 11.45 10.68 -1.07
CA LYS A 71 10.27 11.00 -1.90
C LYS A 71 9.21 9.90 -1.96
N LEU A 72 9.51 8.71 -1.45
CA LEU A 72 8.58 7.58 -1.35
C LEU A 72 8.31 7.27 0.14
N MET A 73 7.05 7.36 0.55
CA MET A 73 6.62 6.92 1.88
C MET A 73 5.95 5.55 1.79
N VAL A 74 6.47 4.57 2.54
CA VAL A 74 5.94 3.20 2.56
C VAL A 74 5.37 2.86 3.92
N PHE A 75 4.16 2.30 3.93
CA PHE A 75 3.54 1.73 5.12
C PHE A 75 3.41 0.21 4.98
N ALA A 76 3.44 -0.48 6.11
CA ALA A 76 3.20 -1.92 6.18
C ALA A 76 1.79 -2.18 6.75
N LEU A 77 0.97 -2.93 6.02
CA LEU A 77 -0.39 -3.26 6.41
C LEU A 77 -0.55 -4.78 6.53
N SER A 78 -0.82 -5.23 7.76
CA SER A 78 -1.30 -6.60 7.99
C SER A 78 -2.79 -6.61 7.71
N ASP A 79 -3.17 -7.28 6.65
CA ASP A 79 -4.56 -7.58 6.39
C ASP A 79 -5.02 -8.77 7.22
N LYS A 80 -6.34 -8.88 7.36
CA LYS A 80 -7.01 -10.10 7.82
C LYS A 80 -7.75 -10.66 6.63
N VAL A 81 -7.48 -11.91 6.28
CA VAL A 81 -8.29 -12.60 5.27
C VAL A 81 -9.71 -12.71 5.81
N ASP A 82 -10.65 -11.98 5.21
CA ASP A 82 -12.06 -12.10 5.55
C ASP A 82 -12.58 -13.41 4.94
N SER A 83 -12.52 -14.48 5.72
CA SER A 83 -13.06 -15.79 5.35
C SER A 83 -14.60 -15.80 5.47
N ARG A 84 -15.28 -14.77 4.93
CA ARG A 84 -16.74 -14.62 4.97
C ARG A 84 -17.52 -15.69 4.19
N TRP A 85 -16.84 -16.75 3.76
CA TRP A 85 -17.40 -18.01 3.28
C TRP A 85 -16.61 -19.20 3.83
N GLU A 86 -16.85 -19.56 5.09
CA GLU A 86 -16.88 -20.96 5.51
C GLU A 86 -17.70 -21.08 6.78
N GLY A 87 -18.99 -21.36 6.61
CA GLY A 87 -19.77 -22.00 7.65
C GLY A 87 -19.21 -23.40 7.86
N ASN A 88 -18.26 -23.53 8.79
CA ASN A 88 -18.05 -24.72 9.59
C ASN A 88 -17.09 -24.39 10.74
N ASN A 89 -17.64 -24.30 11.95
CA ASN A 89 -16.89 -24.35 13.19
C ASN A 89 -16.20 -25.72 13.31
N THR A 90 -14.97 -25.82 12.82
CA THR A 90 -14.07 -26.91 13.19
C THR A 90 -12.95 -26.35 14.04
N LEU A 91 -12.93 -26.74 15.33
CA LEU A 91 -11.79 -26.52 16.20
C LEU A 91 -10.56 -27.17 15.58
N GLU A 92 -9.61 -26.38 15.11
CA GLU A 92 -8.35 -26.88 14.56
C GLU A 92 -7.30 -27.03 15.67
N PHE A 93 -6.88 -28.27 15.91
CA PHE A 93 -5.72 -28.58 16.74
C PHE A 93 -4.48 -28.73 15.84
N MET A 94 -3.32 -28.21 16.27
CA MET A 94 -2.06 -28.45 15.57
C MET A 94 -1.66 -29.93 15.71
N THR A 95 -1.95 -30.74 14.69
CA THR A 95 -1.47 -32.12 14.60
C THR A 95 -0.34 -32.22 13.59
N ALA A 96 0.66 -33.05 13.88
CA ALA A 96 1.91 -33.17 13.10
C ALA A 96 1.74 -33.77 11.68
N PHE A 97 0.51 -33.96 11.23
CA PHE A 97 0.18 -34.55 9.93
C PHE A 97 -1.03 -33.82 9.32
N SER A 98 -0.83 -32.57 8.91
CA SER A 98 -1.85 -31.85 8.12
C SER A 98 -1.63 -32.15 6.64
N SER A 99 -2.47 -33.03 6.09
CA SER A 99 -2.57 -33.26 4.66
C SER A 99 -3.01 -31.98 3.97
N SER A 100 -2.12 -31.40 3.16
CA SER A 100 -2.33 -30.18 2.41
C SER A 100 -3.52 -30.29 1.45
N ARG A 101 -4.70 -29.85 1.89
CA ARG A 101 -5.72 -29.37 0.96
C ARG A 101 -5.38 -27.92 0.65
N SER A 102 -4.72 -27.70 -0.49
CA SER A 102 -4.59 -26.39 -1.10
C SER A 102 -5.98 -25.91 -1.53
N SER A 103 -6.74 -25.37 -0.58
CA SER A 103 -7.89 -24.54 -0.88
C SER A 103 -7.35 -23.26 -1.52
N LYS A 104 -7.63 -23.05 -2.80
CA LYS A 104 -7.45 -21.75 -3.45
C LYS A 104 -8.54 -20.82 -2.90
N THR A 105 -8.40 -20.41 -1.64
CA THR A 105 -9.28 -19.45 -1.01
C THR A 105 -9.05 -18.11 -1.68
N LYS A 106 -10.07 -17.66 -2.39
CA LYS A 106 -10.18 -16.30 -2.92
C LYS A 106 -10.22 -15.35 -1.73
N SER A 107 -9.07 -14.76 -1.41
CA SER A 107 -8.89 -13.89 -0.26
C SER A 107 -9.19 -12.44 -0.65
N TYR A 108 -10.14 -11.83 0.04
CA TYR A 108 -10.50 -10.43 -0.12
C TYR A 108 -9.86 -9.63 1.01
N SER A 109 -9.29 -8.48 0.65
CA SER A 109 -8.65 -7.57 1.60
C SER A 109 -9.67 -6.75 2.35
N HIS A 110 -9.67 -6.82 3.69
CA HIS A 110 -10.56 -5.98 4.48
C HIS A 110 -10.18 -4.51 4.32
N LEU A 111 -8.88 -4.21 4.39
CA LEU A 111 -8.35 -2.86 4.28
C LEU A 111 -8.54 -2.26 2.88
N LEU A 112 -8.27 -3.01 1.82
CA LEU A 112 -8.57 -2.51 0.47
C LEU A 112 -10.06 -2.43 0.21
N ASN A 113 -10.91 -3.26 0.83
CA ASN A 113 -12.36 -3.07 0.72
C ASN A 113 -12.85 -1.82 1.47
N GLU A 114 -12.14 -1.37 2.51
CA GLU A 114 -12.45 -0.12 3.21
C GLU A 114 -11.96 1.10 2.43
N VAL A 115 -10.77 1.03 1.84
CA VAL A 115 -10.15 2.14 1.09
C VAL A 115 -10.62 2.19 -0.37
N PHE A 116 -10.88 1.04 -0.99
CA PHE A 116 -11.21 0.84 -2.41
C PHE A 116 -12.52 0.08 -2.62
N ASP A 117 -13.31 0.50 -3.63
CA ASP A 117 -14.62 -0.10 -3.93
C ASP A 117 -14.49 -1.34 -4.79
N ASP A 118 -13.68 -2.29 -4.33
CA ASP A 118 -13.40 -3.45 -5.14
C ASP A 118 -13.18 -4.72 -4.32
N GLU A 119 -14.07 -5.67 -4.58
CA GLU A 119 -13.89 -7.09 -4.27
C GLU A 119 -12.77 -7.69 -5.15
N VAL A 120 -11.57 -7.09 -5.14
CA VAL A 120 -10.42 -7.65 -5.86
C VAL A 120 -9.89 -8.83 -5.08
N LEU A 121 -9.65 -9.91 -5.82
CA LEU A 121 -8.78 -10.98 -5.39
C LEU A 121 -7.36 -10.44 -5.25
N LEU A 122 -7.02 -10.01 -4.04
CA LEU A 122 -5.68 -9.50 -3.75
C LEU A 122 -4.72 -10.69 -3.75
N VAL A 123 -3.68 -10.60 -4.57
CA VAL A 123 -2.61 -11.61 -4.58
C VAL A 123 -1.65 -11.28 -3.45
N TYR A 124 -1.83 -11.90 -2.28
CA TYR A 124 -0.91 -11.69 -1.18
C TYR A 124 0.45 -12.38 -1.45
N PRO A 125 1.58 -11.75 -1.05
CA PRO A 125 1.72 -10.37 -0.61
C PRO A 125 1.83 -9.43 -1.81
N SER A 126 1.56 -8.14 -1.63
CA SER A 126 1.60 -7.15 -2.71
C SER A 126 2.07 -5.78 -2.23
N VAL A 127 2.63 -4.98 -3.15
CA VAL A 127 2.81 -3.54 -2.95
C VAL A 127 1.74 -2.79 -3.73
N LEU A 128 0.90 -2.03 -3.04
CA LEU A 128 0.04 -1.03 -3.66
C LEU A 128 0.78 0.31 -3.68
N PHE A 129 1.14 0.81 -4.85
CA PHE A 129 1.62 2.19 -4.97
C PHE A 129 0.49 3.09 -5.44
N PHE A 130 0.45 4.31 -4.92
CA PHE A 130 -0.63 5.26 -5.15
C PHE A 130 -0.16 6.69 -4.95
N GLN A 131 -1.00 7.62 -5.39
CA GLN A 131 -0.82 9.04 -5.12
C GLN A 131 -1.98 9.60 -4.33
N VAL A 132 -1.71 10.71 -3.65
CA VAL A 132 -2.74 11.53 -3.04
C VAL A 132 -2.68 12.91 -3.69
N PHE A 133 -3.85 13.49 -3.92
CA PHE A 133 -3.99 14.86 -4.39
C PHE A 133 -5.30 15.41 -3.83
N GLU A 134 -5.28 16.63 -3.29
CA GLU A 134 -6.47 17.28 -2.70
C GLU A 134 -7.28 16.35 -1.77
N GLY A 135 -6.58 15.61 -0.89
CA GLY A 135 -7.22 14.71 0.08
C GLY A 135 -7.88 13.46 -0.52
N ASN A 136 -7.55 13.10 -1.76
CA ASN A 136 -8.09 11.94 -2.46
C ASN A 136 -6.98 11.03 -2.99
N ILE A 137 -7.18 9.71 -2.91
CA ILE A 137 -6.27 8.74 -3.52
C ILE A 137 -6.55 8.69 -5.03
N TYR A 138 -5.53 8.94 -5.84
CA TYR A 138 -5.56 8.78 -7.29
C TYR A 138 -4.49 7.82 -7.74
N ASN A 139 -4.61 7.36 -8.99
CA ASN A 139 -3.57 6.66 -9.72
C ASN A 139 -2.86 5.62 -8.85
N TYR A 140 -3.43 4.42 -8.78
CA TYR A 140 -2.90 3.35 -7.94
C TYR A 140 -2.74 2.07 -8.75
N ARG A 141 -1.76 1.25 -8.37
CA ARG A 141 -1.46 -0.03 -9.00
C ARG A 141 -0.91 -0.98 -7.96
N LEU A 142 -1.31 -2.24 -8.11
CA LEU A 142 -0.90 -3.31 -7.22
C LEU A 142 0.16 -4.17 -7.92
N VAL A 143 1.33 -4.28 -7.31
CA VAL A 143 2.47 -5.09 -7.74
C VAL A 143 2.52 -6.34 -6.86
N PRO A 144 2.20 -7.53 -7.39
CA PRO A 144 2.32 -8.77 -6.64
C PRO A 144 3.77 -9.04 -6.29
N LEU A 145 3.99 -9.48 -5.06
CA LEU A 145 5.30 -9.86 -4.60
C LEU A 145 5.49 -11.37 -4.68
N HIS A 146 6.74 -11.76 -4.87
CA HIS A 146 7.12 -13.16 -4.83
C HIS A 146 6.99 -13.73 -3.41
N ARG A 147 6.71 -15.04 -3.33
CA ARG A 147 6.74 -15.81 -2.08
C ARG A 147 7.99 -16.71 -2.09
N GLY A 148 9.02 -16.28 -1.38
CA GLY A 148 10.25 -17.05 -1.16
C GLY A 148 10.70 -17.00 0.30
N THR A 149 12.00 -17.22 0.51
CA THR A 149 12.68 -16.98 1.80
C THR A 149 12.61 -15.50 2.21
N VAL A 150 12.95 -15.19 3.46
CA VAL A 150 12.97 -13.80 3.95
C VAL A 150 13.93 -12.96 3.11
N GLU A 151 15.09 -13.51 2.79
CA GLU A 151 16.16 -12.87 2.04
C GLU A 151 15.76 -12.63 0.57
N GLU A 152 15.14 -13.62 -0.08
CA GLU A 152 14.61 -13.46 -1.44
C GLU A 152 13.49 -12.41 -1.49
N ASN A 153 12.59 -12.42 -0.51
CA ASN A 153 11.51 -11.45 -0.41
C ASN A 153 12.06 -10.03 -0.16
N PHE A 154 13.07 -9.91 0.71
CA PHE A 154 13.76 -8.65 0.94
C PHE A 154 14.39 -8.12 -0.33
N ALA A 155 15.16 -8.95 -1.04
CA ALA A 155 15.79 -8.55 -2.30
C ALA A 155 14.74 -8.12 -3.36
N ALA A 156 13.58 -8.78 -3.41
CA ALA A 156 12.51 -8.42 -4.33
C ALA A 156 11.87 -7.05 -4.00
N VAL A 157 11.58 -6.79 -2.72
CA VAL A 157 11.03 -5.50 -2.25
C VAL A 157 12.06 -4.38 -2.41
N GLN A 158 13.30 -4.66 -2.02
CA GLN A 158 14.43 -3.74 -2.21
C GLN A 158 14.53 -3.30 -3.67
N LYS A 159 14.59 -4.25 -4.60
CA LYS A 159 14.70 -3.93 -6.03
C LYS A 159 13.52 -3.09 -6.54
N LEU A 160 12.31 -3.39 -6.07
CA LEU A 160 11.12 -2.60 -6.43
C LEU A 160 11.25 -1.15 -5.93
N PHE A 161 11.64 -0.95 -4.67
CA PHE A 161 11.77 0.39 -4.09
C PHE A 161 12.95 1.17 -4.68
N GLU A 162 14.07 0.52 -4.98
CA GLU A 162 15.19 1.13 -5.70
C GLU A 162 14.74 1.67 -7.07
N SER A 163 13.94 0.90 -7.81
CA SER A 163 13.41 1.34 -9.10
C SER A 163 12.51 2.55 -8.98
N ILE A 164 11.59 2.55 -8.01
CA ILE A 164 10.69 3.69 -7.78
C ILE A 164 11.50 4.92 -7.34
N ALA A 165 12.35 4.79 -6.32
CA ALA A 165 13.16 5.88 -5.77
C ALA A 165 14.04 6.52 -6.86
N LYS A 166 14.68 5.70 -7.71
CA LYS A 166 15.50 6.17 -8.82
C LYS A 166 14.73 7.07 -9.80
N VAL A 167 13.47 6.77 -10.08
CA VAL A 167 12.61 7.62 -10.92
C VAL A 167 12.29 8.92 -10.19
N LEU A 168 11.88 8.83 -8.93
CA LEU A 168 11.51 9.99 -8.12
C LEU A 168 12.66 10.98 -7.92
N ASP A 169 13.90 10.48 -7.79
CA ASP A 169 15.11 11.30 -7.62
C ASP A 169 15.48 12.12 -8.87
N GLN A 170 14.95 11.76 -10.04
CA GLN A 170 15.18 12.49 -11.28
C GLN A 170 14.14 13.60 -11.52
N ILE A 171 13.12 13.68 -10.66
CA ILE A 171 12.04 14.67 -10.80
C ILE A 171 12.54 16.01 -10.27
N ALA A 172 12.49 17.02 -11.13
CA ALA A 172 12.86 18.38 -10.75
C ALA A 172 11.82 18.97 -9.76
N PRO A 173 12.24 19.77 -8.76
CA PRO A 173 11.34 20.31 -7.73
C PRO A 173 10.09 21.04 -8.26
N GLU A 174 10.21 21.73 -9.39
CA GLU A 174 9.11 22.41 -10.07
C GLU A 174 7.98 21.46 -10.52
N ASN A 175 8.28 20.17 -10.67
CA ASN A 175 7.35 19.13 -11.10
C ASN A 175 6.76 18.32 -9.95
N TYR A 176 7.10 18.61 -8.68
CA TYR A 176 6.62 17.84 -7.52
C TYR A 176 5.09 17.82 -7.40
N GLN A 177 4.41 18.87 -7.89
CA GLN A 177 2.95 18.96 -7.88
C GLN A 177 2.29 18.26 -9.07
N ASN A 178 3.07 17.83 -10.09
CA ASN A 178 2.54 17.14 -11.26
C ASN A 178 2.33 15.65 -10.97
N CYS A 179 1.49 15.36 -9.98
CA CYS A 179 1.27 14.02 -9.43
C CYS A 179 1.02 13.02 -10.57
N ARG A 180 0.07 13.31 -11.47
CA ARG A 180 -0.26 12.41 -12.59
C ARG A 180 0.97 12.01 -13.42
N GLU A 181 1.80 12.97 -13.81
CA GLU A 181 2.99 12.68 -14.62
C GLU A 181 4.03 11.88 -13.83
N VAL A 182 4.25 12.24 -12.56
CA VAL A 182 5.14 11.50 -11.64
C VAL A 182 4.73 10.03 -11.57
N PHE A 183 3.43 9.76 -11.46
CA PHE A 183 2.92 8.40 -11.41
C PHE A 183 3.16 7.63 -12.71
N GLU A 184 2.88 8.26 -13.85
CA GLU A 184 3.05 7.64 -15.15
C GLU A 184 4.52 7.29 -15.39
N LEU A 185 5.46 8.15 -15.00
CA LEU A 185 6.90 7.87 -15.07
C LEU A 185 7.28 6.63 -14.23
N VAL A 186 6.81 6.54 -12.98
CA VAL A 186 7.07 5.38 -12.13
C VAL A 186 6.46 4.12 -12.73
N LYS A 187 5.20 4.20 -13.17
CA LYS A 187 4.51 3.08 -13.81
C LYS A 187 5.26 2.59 -15.05
N ASP A 188 5.67 3.49 -15.93
CA ASP A 188 6.30 3.13 -17.19
C ASP A 188 7.69 2.51 -16.98
N ASP A 189 8.46 3.01 -16.00
CA ASP A 189 9.71 2.36 -15.60
C ASP A 189 9.47 0.94 -15.09
N LEU A 190 8.50 0.73 -14.20
CA LEU A 190 8.16 -0.60 -13.69
C LEU A 190 7.68 -1.56 -14.80
N LEU A 191 6.88 -1.08 -15.76
CA LEU A 191 6.49 -1.86 -16.94
C LEU A 191 7.69 -2.24 -17.80
N SER A 192 8.63 -1.30 -18.01
CA SER A 192 9.85 -1.56 -18.78
C SER A 192 10.73 -2.64 -18.13
N GLN A 193 10.71 -2.71 -16.80
CA GLN A 193 11.36 -3.73 -15.99
C GLN A 193 10.56 -5.04 -15.85
N LYS A 194 9.42 -5.14 -16.56
CA LYS A 194 8.53 -6.32 -16.62
C LYS A 194 7.85 -6.66 -15.28
N TYR A 195 7.62 -5.67 -14.42
CA TYR A 195 6.74 -5.88 -13.27
C TYR A 195 5.30 -6.11 -13.76
N THR A 196 4.63 -7.09 -13.16
CA THR A 196 3.19 -7.28 -13.35
C THR A 196 2.45 -6.29 -12.46
N MET A 197 1.46 -5.59 -13.02
CA MET A 197 0.65 -4.61 -12.28
C MET A 197 -0.83 -4.85 -12.51
N TYR A 198 -1.60 -4.82 -11.43
CA TYR A 198 -3.05 -4.89 -11.46
C TYR A 198 -3.68 -3.52 -11.20
N ILE A 199 -4.83 -3.31 -11.84
CA ILE A 199 -5.70 -2.16 -11.64
C ILE A 199 -6.79 -2.60 -10.66
N LEU A 200 -7.02 -1.82 -9.60
CA LEU A 200 -8.21 -1.96 -8.75
C LEU A 200 -9.31 -1.04 -9.30
N LYS A 201 -10.59 -1.34 -9.10
CA LYS A 201 -11.69 -0.38 -9.28
C LYS A 201 -11.55 0.73 -8.22
N GLY A 202 -12.12 1.89 -8.54
CA GLY A 202 -11.90 3.20 -7.86
C GLY A 202 -11.97 3.18 -6.33
N PRO A 203 -11.35 4.17 -5.64
CA PRO A 203 -11.43 4.29 -4.19
C PRO A 203 -12.87 4.54 -3.70
N LYS A 204 -13.28 3.98 -2.55
CA LYS A 204 -14.60 4.28 -1.92
C LYS A 204 -14.69 5.71 -1.42
N VAL A 205 -13.55 6.34 -1.14
CA VAL A 205 -13.43 7.72 -0.61
C VAL A 205 -14.05 8.77 -1.57
N LEU A 206 -14.41 8.40 -2.79
CA LEU A 206 -15.22 9.24 -3.69
C LEU A 206 -16.70 9.39 -3.28
N ALA A 207 -17.26 8.51 -2.42
CA ALA A 207 -18.69 8.51 -2.14
C ALA A 207 -19.16 9.62 -1.18
N ASP A 208 -18.30 10.07 -0.25
CA ASP A 208 -18.71 11.08 0.75
C ASP A 208 -18.38 12.53 0.38
N PHE A 209 -17.66 12.78 -0.73
CA PHE A 209 -17.39 14.14 -1.21
C PHE A 209 -18.22 14.60 -2.42
N ILE A 210 -18.89 13.69 -3.13
CA ILE A 210 -19.85 14.07 -4.19
C ILE A 210 -21.12 14.70 -3.59
N GLY A 211 -21.36 14.54 -2.28
CA GLY A 211 -22.45 15.21 -1.55
C GLY A 211 -22.25 16.73 -1.32
N VAL A 212 -21.02 17.25 -1.38
CA VAL A 212 -20.72 18.66 -1.03
C VAL A 212 -20.52 19.55 -2.25
N VAL A 213 -20.22 19.00 -3.44
CA VAL A 213 -20.07 19.80 -4.67
C VAL A 213 -21.39 20.02 -5.42
N ARG A 214 -22.50 19.39 -5.00
CA ARG A 214 -23.82 19.56 -5.65
C ARG A 214 -24.52 20.90 -5.34
N ASN A 215 -23.89 21.81 -4.61
CA ASN A 215 -24.43 23.16 -4.32
C ASN A 215 -23.58 24.33 -4.83
N LEU A 216 -22.57 24.11 -5.69
CA LEU A 216 -21.78 25.22 -6.26
C LEU A 216 -21.67 25.27 -7.79
N LEU A 217 -22.51 24.53 -8.51
CA LEU A 217 -22.70 24.73 -9.96
C LEU A 217 -24.18 24.81 -10.33
N PHE A 218 -24.82 25.89 -9.87
CA PHE A 218 -25.95 26.54 -10.55
C PHE A 218 -25.89 28.04 -10.24
N PHE A 219 -24.97 28.75 -10.89
CA PHE A 219 -25.10 30.16 -11.27
C PHE A 219 -24.08 30.44 -12.39
N ALA A 220 -24.46 30.06 -13.61
CA ALA A 220 -24.16 30.72 -14.88
C ALA A 220 -25.12 30.15 -15.93
#